data_AF-A0ABD1U9W2-F1
#
_entry.id   AF-A0ABD1U9W2-F1
#
_cell.length_a   1.000
_cell.length_b   1.000
_cell.length_c   1.000
_cell.angle_alpha   90.00
_cell.angle_beta   90.00
_cell.angle_gamma   90.00
#
_symmetry.space_group_name_H-M   'P 1'
#
loop_
_entity.id
_entity.type
_entity.pdbx_description
1 polymer ?
#
loop_
_entity_poly.entity_id
_entity_poly.type
_entity_poly.pdbx_seq_one_letter_code
_entity_poly.pdbx_strand_id
1 'polypeptide(L)'
;MVTASGSPSSSNPNNNRSGGAFTTLTERVTFEREIKKSKFIAIAGPVSDERSAFSFLSEVSDPRATHNCWAYKVGDQYRSNDDGEPSGTAGKPIHSAIVSSGIDRVMVVVIRYFGGIKLGTGGLVRAYGGVAAECLRNASTCLVKSKVPMGLEVPFDLLGVLYHQLQSFHVEDIKQDYDTGKDNVTMVTFKVDFDRVQSLEEAIKVSCSRDIVFYKH
;
A
#
# COMPACT_ATOMS: atom_id res chain seq x y z
N MET A 1 4.73 -42.32 -10.13
CA MET A 1 6.10 -41.80 -10.13
C MET A 1 6.23 -40.82 -11.29
N VAL A 2 5.84 -39.55 -11.11
CA VAL A 2 6.24 -38.41 -11.96
C VAL A 2 6.32 -37.21 -11.01
N THR A 3 7.46 -36.56 -11.05
CA THR A 3 8.03 -35.63 -10.08
C THR A 3 7.41 -34.23 -10.16
N ALA A 4 7.09 -33.67 -8.99
CA ALA A 4 6.80 -32.25 -8.79
C ALA A 4 8.09 -31.43 -8.95
N SER A 5 8.11 -30.48 -9.88
CA SER A 5 9.18 -29.47 -9.98
C SER A 5 8.74 -28.20 -9.27
N GLY A 6 9.02 -28.13 -7.97
CA GLY A 6 9.01 -26.88 -7.21
C GLY A 6 10.22 -26.05 -7.57
N SER A 7 10.01 -24.84 -8.08
CA SER A 7 11.08 -23.86 -8.27
C SER A 7 11.44 -23.24 -6.92
N PRO A 8 12.73 -23.10 -6.57
CA PRO A 8 13.13 -22.61 -5.25
C PRO A 8 12.92 -21.10 -5.15
N SER A 9 12.11 -20.67 -4.19
CA SER A 9 12.00 -19.29 -3.76
C SER A 9 13.27 -18.90 -2.98
N SER A 10 14.19 -18.20 -3.62
CA SER A 10 15.32 -17.55 -2.96
C SER A 10 14.80 -16.36 -2.14
N SER A 11 14.50 -16.57 -0.86
CA SER A 11 14.17 -15.51 0.09
C SER A 11 15.44 -14.75 0.45
N ASN A 12 15.68 -13.63 -0.23
CA ASN A 12 16.71 -12.67 0.14
C ASN A 12 16.19 -11.85 1.34
N PRO A 13 16.79 -11.89 2.54
CA PRO A 13 16.19 -11.33 3.76
C PRO A 13 16.34 -9.81 3.91
N ASN A 14 16.67 -9.06 2.84
CA ASN A 14 17.03 -7.64 2.91
C ASN A 14 16.18 -6.74 2.00
N ASN A 15 14.85 -6.90 2.00
CA ASN A 15 13.98 -5.95 1.29
C ASN A 15 12.93 -5.32 2.21
N ASN A 16 13.40 -4.66 3.27
CA ASN A 16 12.57 -3.75 4.06
C ASN A 16 12.75 -2.29 3.59
N ARG A 17 12.71 -2.05 2.27
CA ARG A 17 12.85 -0.72 1.65
C ARG A 17 11.58 -0.25 0.95
N SER A 18 10.42 -0.47 1.57
CA SER A 18 9.17 0.17 1.10
C SER A 18 8.88 1.48 1.85
N GLY A 19 9.91 2.20 2.26
CA GLY A 19 9.80 3.49 2.96
C GLY A 19 9.52 4.67 2.04
N GLY A 20 8.74 4.49 0.97
CA GLY A 20 8.38 5.54 0.02
C GLY A 20 6.96 6.09 0.23
N ALA A 21 6.62 7.15 -0.51
CA ALA A 21 5.23 7.57 -0.65
C ALA A 21 4.50 6.68 -1.67
N PHE A 22 3.23 6.38 -1.43
CA PHE A 22 2.39 5.60 -2.35
C PHE A 22 0.99 6.19 -2.40
N THR A 23 0.29 6.03 -3.52
CA THR A 23 -1.11 6.43 -3.65
C THR A 23 -2.01 5.24 -3.33
N THR A 24 -3.04 5.43 -2.52
CA THR A 24 -4.03 4.38 -2.21
C THR A 24 -5.46 4.92 -2.31
N LEU A 25 -6.44 4.04 -2.18
CA LEU A 25 -7.86 4.42 -2.15
C LEU A 25 -8.24 4.97 -0.78
N THR A 26 -9.09 5.99 -0.73
CA THR A 26 -9.61 6.51 0.55
C THR A 26 -10.77 5.68 1.08
N GLU A 27 -11.53 5.04 0.19
CA GLU A 27 -12.75 4.31 0.50
C GLU A 27 -13.03 3.21 -0.53
N ARG A 28 -14.07 2.41 -0.26
CA ARG A 28 -14.55 1.41 -1.20
C ARG A 28 -15.21 2.09 -2.41
N VAL A 29 -14.91 1.60 -3.60
CA VAL A 29 -15.56 2.02 -4.85
C VAL A 29 -16.14 0.80 -5.57
N THR A 30 -17.27 1.00 -6.25
CA THR A 30 -17.93 -0.03 -7.05
C THR A 30 -18.19 0.50 -8.45
N PHE A 31 -17.98 -0.35 -9.46
CA PHE A 31 -18.32 -0.06 -10.85
C PHE A 31 -18.93 -1.29 -11.51
N GLU A 32 -20.04 -1.10 -12.21
CA GLU A 32 -20.76 -2.18 -12.89
C GLU A 32 -20.82 -1.94 -14.40
N ARG A 33 -20.69 -3.02 -15.18
CA ARG A 33 -20.92 -3.00 -16.62
C ARG A 33 -21.47 -4.34 -17.13
N GLU A 34 -22.44 -4.27 -18.02
CA GLU A 34 -22.88 -5.43 -18.78
C GLU A 34 -22.08 -5.58 -20.09
N ILE A 35 -21.59 -6.79 -20.37
CA ILE A 35 -20.86 -7.13 -21.59
C ILE A 35 -21.41 -8.44 -22.14
N LYS A 36 -22.03 -8.40 -23.32
CA LYS A 36 -22.67 -9.57 -23.96
C LYS A 36 -23.57 -10.32 -22.99
N LYS A 37 -24.52 -9.62 -22.35
CA LYS A 37 -25.45 -10.12 -21.33
C LYS A 37 -24.82 -10.60 -20.02
N SER A 38 -23.49 -10.70 -19.94
CA SER A 38 -22.82 -11.02 -18.67
C SER A 38 -22.66 -9.73 -17.86
N LYS A 39 -23.06 -9.76 -16.59
CA LYS A 39 -22.90 -8.63 -15.65
C LYS A 39 -21.56 -8.75 -14.94
N PHE A 40 -20.78 -7.68 -14.95
CA PHE A 40 -19.51 -7.56 -14.24
C PHE A 40 -19.60 -6.44 -13.22
N ILE A 41 -19.28 -6.72 -11.96
CA ILE A 41 -19.27 -5.76 -10.86
C ILE A 41 -17.85 -5.76 -10.29
N ALA A 42 -17.09 -4.69 -10.52
CA ALA A 42 -15.82 -4.48 -9.84
C ALA A 42 -16.05 -3.74 -8.53
N ILE A 43 -15.44 -4.23 -7.46
CA ILE A 43 -15.42 -3.61 -6.15
C ILE A 43 -13.95 -3.51 -5.73
N ALA A 44 -13.48 -2.28 -5.49
CA ALA A 44 -12.12 -2.02 -5.06
C ALA A 44 -12.11 -1.34 -3.69
N GLY A 45 -11.07 -1.58 -2.89
CA GLY A 45 -10.92 -0.91 -1.60
C GLY A 45 -9.49 -0.98 -1.05
N PRO A 46 -9.15 -0.09 -0.09
CA PRO A 46 -7.83 -0.06 0.51
C PRO A 46 -7.59 -1.24 1.45
N VAL A 47 -6.38 -1.80 1.43
CA VAL A 47 -5.95 -2.95 2.24
C VAL A 47 -4.50 -2.77 2.71
N SER A 48 -4.22 -3.02 4.00
CA SER A 48 -2.90 -2.79 4.58
C SER A 48 -1.90 -3.93 4.36
N ASP A 49 -2.43 -5.14 4.20
CA ASP A 49 -1.71 -6.42 4.20
C ASP A 49 -2.56 -7.54 3.58
N GLU A 50 -1.96 -8.72 3.40
CA GLU A 50 -2.64 -9.89 2.84
C GLU A 50 -3.89 -10.31 3.63
N ARG A 51 -3.85 -10.23 4.97
CA ARG A 51 -4.99 -10.63 5.81
C ARG A 51 -6.18 -9.70 5.57
N SER A 52 -5.96 -8.40 5.54
CA SER A 52 -7.00 -7.41 5.24
C SER A 52 -7.55 -7.57 3.82
N ALA A 53 -6.72 -7.98 2.84
CA ALA A 53 -7.18 -8.29 1.49
C ALA A 53 -8.14 -9.50 1.45
N PHE A 54 -7.84 -10.56 2.20
CA PHE A 54 -8.75 -11.71 2.28
C PHE A 54 -10.02 -11.42 3.09
N SER A 55 -9.93 -10.60 4.14
CA SER A 55 -11.13 -10.10 4.83
C SER A 55 -12.03 -9.30 3.89
N PHE A 56 -11.45 -8.41 3.07
CA PHE A 56 -12.19 -7.66 2.05
C PHE A 56 -12.85 -8.59 1.03
N LEU A 57 -12.11 -9.59 0.52
CA LEU A 57 -12.66 -10.58 -0.41
C LEU A 57 -13.89 -11.28 0.17
N SER A 58 -13.77 -11.77 1.41
CA SER A 58 -14.85 -12.46 2.10
C SER A 58 -16.08 -11.57 2.33
N GLU A 59 -15.89 -10.27 2.50
CA GLU A 59 -16.97 -9.32 2.71
C GLU A 59 -17.76 -9.05 1.42
N VAL A 60 -17.06 -8.96 0.28
CA VAL A 60 -17.68 -8.50 -0.98
C VAL A 60 -18.04 -9.62 -1.95
N SER A 61 -17.49 -10.84 -1.77
CA SER A 61 -17.81 -11.98 -2.65
C SER A 61 -19.28 -12.35 -2.59
N ASP A 62 -19.88 -12.69 -3.74
CA ASP A 62 -21.24 -13.25 -3.79
C ASP A 62 -21.18 -14.75 -4.14
N PRO A 63 -21.61 -15.65 -3.24
CA PRO A 63 -21.62 -17.09 -3.50
C PRO A 63 -22.59 -17.53 -4.61
N ARG A 64 -23.51 -16.66 -5.04
CA ARG A 64 -24.43 -16.90 -6.15
C ARG A 64 -23.86 -16.46 -7.50
N ALA A 65 -22.74 -15.73 -7.50
CA ALA A 65 -22.08 -15.33 -8.73
C ALA A 65 -21.47 -16.54 -9.44
N THR A 66 -21.25 -16.39 -10.75
CA THR A 66 -20.54 -17.42 -11.52
C THR A 66 -19.06 -17.46 -11.11
N HIS A 67 -18.44 -16.28 -10.96
CA HIS A 67 -17.04 -16.14 -10.55
C HIS A 67 -16.86 -14.85 -9.74
N ASN A 68 -15.99 -14.90 -8.74
CA ASN A 68 -15.50 -13.81 -7.90
C ASN A 68 -13.98 -13.67 -8.10
N CYS A 69 -13.55 -13.31 -9.31
CA CYS A 69 -12.13 -13.19 -9.66
C CYS A 69 -11.54 -11.96 -8.96
N TRP A 70 -10.26 -12.01 -8.57
CA TRP A 70 -9.67 -10.93 -7.79
C TRP A 70 -8.18 -10.75 -8.01
N ALA A 71 -7.67 -9.58 -7.63
CA ALA A 71 -6.26 -9.33 -7.42
C ALA A 71 -6.06 -8.28 -6.32
N TYR A 72 -4.97 -8.41 -5.55
CA TYR A 72 -4.52 -7.35 -4.65
C TYR A 72 -3.05 -7.01 -4.89
N LYS A 73 -2.66 -5.81 -4.45
CA LYS A 73 -1.28 -5.36 -4.38
C LYS A 73 -1.05 -4.59 -3.06
N VAL A 74 0.01 -4.95 -2.34
CA VAL A 74 0.50 -4.30 -1.13
C VAL A 74 2.03 -4.22 -1.22
N GLY A 75 2.56 -3.08 -1.71
CA GLY A 75 3.99 -2.96 -1.99
C GLY A 75 4.43 -4.01 -3.02
N ASP A 76 5.52 -4.72 -2.76
CA ASP A 76 6.01 -5.78 -3.66
C ASP A 76 5.17 -7.07 -3.59
N GLN A 77 4.26 -7.18 -2.62
CA GLN A 77 3.39 -8.35 -2.48
C GLN A 77 2.13 -8.18 -3.34
N TYR A 78 1.89 -9.14 -4.22
CA TYR A 78 0.69 -9.18 -5.03
C TYR A 78 0.25 -10.61 -5.28
N ARG A 79 -1.06 -10.83 -5.41
CA ARG A 79 -1.65 -12.10 -5.84
C ARG A 79 -2.88 -11.83 -6.68
N SER A 80 -3.23 -12.79 -7.53
CA SER A 80 -4.44 -12.77 -8.35
C SER A 80 -5.04 -14.16 -8.47
N ASN A 81 -6.35 -14.24 -8.64
CA ASN A 81 -7.07 -15.51 -8.80
C ASN A 81 -8.16 -15.37 -9.86
N ASP A 82 -8.27 -16.37 -10.73
CA ASP A 82 -9.26 -16.44 -11.80
C ASP A 82 -10.61 -17.04 -11.33
N ASP A 83 -10.69 -17.59 -10.12
CA ASP A 83 -11.91 -18.18 -9.52
C ASP A 83 -12.71 -19.10 -10.47
N GLY A 84 -12.02 -20.00 -11.17
CA GLY A 84 -12.64 -20.95 -12.09
C GLY A 84 -12.83 -20.44 -13.53
N GLU A 85 -12.55 -19.17 -13.81
CA GLU A 85 -12.35 -18.70 -15.20
C GLU A 85 -11.12 -19.40 -15.82
N PRO A 86 -11.02 -19.45 -17.17
CA PRO A 86 -9.82 -19.95 -17.83
C PRO A 86 -8.56 -19.23 -17.33
N SER A 87 -7.50 -20.00 -17.08
CA SER A 87 -6.29 -19.48 -16.43
C SER A 87 -5.72 -18.24 -17.13
N GLY A 88 -5.45 -17.20 -16.34
CA GLY A 88 -4.89 -15.93 -16.78
C GLY A 88 -5.87 -14.99 -17.47
N THR A 89 -7.17 -15.31 -17.52
CA THR A 89 -8.16 -14.49 -18.23
C THR A 89 -8.90 -13.48 -17.35
N ALA A 90 -8.76 -13.56 -16.03
CA ALA A 90 -9.45 -12.67 -15.10
C ALA A 90 -8.49 -12.03 -14.07
N GLY A 91 -7.87 -12.81 -13.20
CA GLY A 91 -7.01 -12.33 -12.12
C GLY A 91 -5.82 -11.52 -12.63
N LYS A 92 -5.10 -12.03 -13.64
CA LYS A 92 -3.95 -11.31 -14.24
C LYS A 92 -4.38 -9.96 -14.84
N PRO A 93 -5.44 -9.87 -15.67
CA PRO A 93 -5.97 -8.59 -16.15
C PRO A 93 -6.37 -7.60 -15.04
N ILE A 94 -6.98 -8.08 -13.94
CA ILE A 94 -7.31 -7.22 -12.79
C ILE A 94 -6.03 -6.67 -12.16
N HIS A 95 -5.02 -7.52 -11.94
CA HIS A 95 -3.73 -7.08 -11.42
C HIS A 95 -3.04 -6.06 -12.34
N SER A 96 -3.05 -6.30 -13.66
CA SER A 96 -2.52 -5.34 -14.64
C SER A 96 -3.21 -3.98 -14.58
N ALA A 97 -4.52 -3.95 -14.29
CA ALA A 97 -5.25 -2.71 -14.08
C ALA A 97 -4.80 -1.97 -12.81
N ILE A 98 -4.54 -2.69 -11.71
CA ILE A 98 -3.95 -2.12 -10.48
C ILE A 98 -2.56 -1.53 -10.77
N VAL A 99 -1.69 -2.27 -11.44
CA VAL A 99 -0.33 -1.78 -11.76
C VAL A 99 -0.40 -0.54 -12.65
N SER A 100 -1.28 -0.55 -13.65
CA SER A 100 -1.43 0.57 -14.60
C SER A 100 -2.05 1.82 -13.97
N SER A 101 -2.80 1.69 -12.88
CA SER A 101 -3.38 2.86 -12.19
C SER A 101 -2.39 3.59 -11.28
N GLY A 102 -1.27 2.96 -10.94
CA GLY A 102 -0.31 3.50 -9.97
C GLY A 102 -0.79 3.49 -8.52
N ILE A 103 -1.91 2.81 -8.24
CA ILE A 103 -2.49 2.66 -6.91
C ILE A 103 -1.88 1.44 -6.23
N ASP A 104 -1.49 1.60 -4.96
CA ASP A 104 -0.96 0.55 -4.11
C ASP A 104 -1.85 0.33 -2.88
N ARG A 105 -1.61 -0.77 -2.16
CA ARG A 105 -2.39 -1.16 -0.97
C ARG A 105 -3.87 -1.26 -1.27
N VAL A 106 -4.20 -2.00 -2.32
CA VAL A 106 -5.55 -2.09 -2.88
C VAL A 106 -5.91 -3.55 -3.20
N MET A 107 -7.15 -3.90 -2.93
CA MET A 107 -7.79 -5.14 -3.37
C MET A 107 -8.88 -4.79 -4.39
N VAL A 108 -8.96 -5.58 -5.47
CA VAL A 108 -10.03 -5.48 -6.47
C VAL A 108 -10.65 -6.85 -6.68
N VAL A 109 -11.96 -6.93 -6.45
CA VAL A 109 -12.77 -8.12 -6.71
C VAL A 109 -13.71 -7.81 -7.88
N VAL A 110 -13.74 -8.66 -8.89
CA VAL A 110 -14.65 -8.56 -10.02
C VAL A 110 -15.59 -9.76 -10.00
N ILE A 111 -16.83 -9.48 -9.62
CA ILE A 111 -17.92 -10.43 -9.58
C ILE A 111 -18.54 -10.52 -10.97
N ARG A 112 -18.72 -11.74 -11.47
CA ARG A 112 -19.33 -12.00 -12.77
C ARG A 112 -20.56 -12.89 -12.63
N TYR A 113 -21.67 -12.47 -13.25
CA TYR A 113 -22.81 -13.32 -13.54
C TYR A 113 -22.85 -13.63 -15.03
N PHE A 114 -22.80 -14.91 -15.39
CA PHE A 114 -22.79 -15.35 -16.78
C PHE A 114 -24.13 -15.09 -17.48
N GLY A 115 -24.07 -14.43 -18.63
CA GLY A 115 -25.25 -14.03 -19.41
C GLY A 115 -25.69 -14.97 -20.52
N GLY A 116 -25.17 -16.20 -20.58
CA GLY A 116 -25.48 -17.15 -21.65
C GLY A 116 -24.65 -17.00 -22.93
N ILE A 117 -23.86 -15.92 -23.09
CA ILE A 117 -23.00 -15.70 -24.26
C ILE A 117 -21.52 -15.79 -23.86
N LYS A 118 -20.78 -16.71 -24.47
CA LYS A 118 -19.34 -16.86 -24.25
C LYS A 118 -18.57 -15.66 -24.82
N LEU A 119 -17.64 -15.11 -24.03
CA LEU A 119 -16.79 -13.98 -24.45
C LEU A 119 -15.53 -14.43 -25.20
N GLY A 120 -15.09 -15.68 -25.00
CA GLY A 120 -13.77 -16.18 -25.43
C GLY A 120 -12.62 -15.57 -24.62
N THR A 121 -11.43 -16.16 -24.69
CA THR A 121 -10.25 -15.77 -23.89
C THR A 121 -9.95 -14.27 -23.97
N GLY A 122 -9.82 -13.72 -25.19
CA GLY A 122 -9.54 -12.29 -25.37
C GLY A 122 -10.69 -11.38 -24.93
N GLY A 123 -11.93 -11.86 -24.97
CA GLY A 123 -13.09 -11.12 -24.46
C GLY A 123 -13.10 -11.04 -22.95
N LEU A 124 -12.77 -12.13 -22.24
CA LEU A 124 -12.64 -12.16 -20.79
C LEU A 124 -11.53 -11.24 -20.30
N VAL A 125 -10.34 -11.33 -20.92
CA VAL A 125 -9.20 -10.46 -20.59
C VAL A 125 -9.58 -8.99 -20.66
N ARG A 126 -10.25 -8.57 -21.75
CA ARG A 126 -10.71 -7.18 -21.91
C ARG A 126 -11.83 -6.80 -20.93
N ALA A 127 -12.74 -7.72 -20.63
CA ALA A 127 -13.83 -7.47 -19.70
C ALA A 127 -13.31 -7.25 -18.27
N TYR A 128 -12.54 -8.21 -17.73
CA TYR A 128 -12.02 -8.15 -16.37
C TYR A 128 -11.07 -6.96 -16.15
N GLY A 129 -10.05 -6.84 -17.01
CA GLY A 129 -9.11 -5.72 -16.91
C GLY A 129 -9.80 -4.37 -17.13
N GLY A 130 -10.73 -4.31 -18.09
CA GLY A 130 -11.45 -3.08 -18.40
C GLY A 130 -12.38 -2.61 -17.28
N VAL A 131 -13.14 -3.52 -16.65
CA VAL A 131 -14.07 -3.14 -15.56
C VAL A 131 -13.27 -2.76 -14.30
N ALA A 132 -12.19 -3.49 -13.99
CA ALA A 132 -11.27 -3.12 -12.90
C ALA A 132 -10.64 -1.74 -13.12
N ALA A 133 -10.19 -1.44 -14.36
CA ALA A 133 -9.58 -0.16 -14.68
C ALA A 133 -10.58 1.01 -14.58
N GLU A 134 -11.83 0.85 -15.01
CA GLU A 134 -12.88 1.87 -14.81
C GLU A 134 -13.17 2.09 -13.31
N CYS A 135 -13.25 1.00 -12.54
CA CYS A 135 -13.48 1.06 -11.10
C CYS A 135 -12.40 1.89 -10.39
N LEU A 136 -11.13 1.63 -10.70
CA LEU A 136 -10.00 2.36 -10.13
C LEU A 136 -9.91 3.82 -10.61
N ARG A 137 -10.30 4.11 -11.86
CA ARG A 137 -10.35 5.49 -12.38
C ARG A 137 -11.38 6.36 -11.67
N ASN A 138 -12.49 5.77 -11.23
CA ASN A 138 -13.57 6.49 -10.56
C ASN A 138 -13.36 6.59 -9.03
N ALA A 139 -12.22 6.11 -8.52
CA ALA A 139 -11.96 6.04 -7.09
C ALA A 139 -11.36 7.34 -6.55
N SER A 140 -11.80 7.74 -5.36
CA SER A 140 -11.11 8.74 -4.55
C SER A 140 -9.77 8.18 -4.05
N THR A 141 -8.68 8.93 -4.26
CA THR A 141 -7.33 8.51 -3.88
C THR A 141 -6.64 9.51 -2.96
N CYS A 142 -5.74 9.03 -2.10
CA CYS A 142 -4.85 9.86 -1.31
C CYS A 142 -3.38 9.41 -1.44
N LEU A 143 -2.47 10.36 -1.29
CA LEU A 143 -1.03 10.08 -1.18
C LEU A 143 -0.71 9.78 0.28
N VAL A 144 -0.16 8.60 0.55
CA VAL A 144 0.34 8.19 1.85
C VAL A 144 1.86 8.28 1.83
N LYS A 145 2.42 9.04 2.77
CA LYS A 145 3.86 9.14 2.96
C LYS A 145 4.29 8.23 4.09
N SER A 146 5.25 7.35 3.82
CA SER A 146 5.85 6.54 4.89
C SER A 146 6.52 7.44 5.91
N LYS A 147 6.31 7.15 7.19
CA LYS A 147 6.96 7.87 8.29
C LYS A 147 8.19 7.13 8.77
N VAL A 148 9.26 7.85 8.99
CA VAL A 148 10.53 7.36 9.49
C VAL A 148 10.65 7.73 10.97
N PRO A 149 10.84 6.74 11.86
CA PRO A 149 11.18 7.02 13.24
C PRO A 149 12.61 7.58 13.31
N MET A 150 12.76 8.69 14.01
CA MET A 150 14.03 9.37 14.24
C MET A 150 14.21 9.65 15.72
N GLY A 151 15.47 9.70 16.16
CA GLY A 151 15.87 10.14 17.49
C GLY A 151 17.09 11.05 17.43
N LEU A 152 17.26 11.91 18.42
CA LEU A 152 18.50 12.66 18.64
C LEU A 152 18.71 12.91 20.13
N GLU A 153 19.97 12.99 20.53
CA GLU A 153 20.36 13.58 21.81
C GLU A 153 20.49 15.10 21.64
N VAL A 154 19.82 15.85 22.49
CA VAL A 154 19.84 17.32 22.47
C VAL A 154 20.11 17.86 23.88
N PRO A 155 20.99 18.87 24.02
CA PRO A 155 21.12 19.65 25.25
C PRO A 155 19.82 20.35 25.67
N PHE A 156 19.57 20.47 26.98
CA PHE A 156 18.33 21.08 27.49
C PHE A 156 18.12 22.53 27.05
N ASP A 157 19.20 23.30 26.89
CA ASP A 157 19.19 24.69 26.42
C ASP A 157 18.75 24.83 24.96
N LEU A 158 18.87 23.77 24.16
CA LEU A 158 18.48 23.73 22.75
C LEU A 158 17.10 23.11 22.50
N LEU A 159 16.42 22.61 23.55
CA LEU A 159 15.09 21.98 23.40
C LEU A 159 14.08 22.91 22.74
N GLY A 160 14.03 24.19 23.14
CA GLY A 160 13.09 25.15 22.56
C GLY A 160 13.29 25.32 21.05
N VAL A 161 14.56 25.35 20.60
CA VAL A 161 14.93 25.46 19.19
C VAL A 161 14.55 24.19 18.42
N LEU A 162 14.82 23.02 19.02
CA LEU A 162 14.43 21.74 18.43
C LEU A 162 12.92 21.65 18.26
N TYR A 163 12.12 21.90 19.30
CA TYR A 163 10.66 21.80 19.23
C TYR A 163 10.08 22.75 18.18
N HIS A 164 10.65 23.94 18.01
CA HIS A 164 10.25 24.86 16.93
C HIS A 164 10.49 24.24 15.53
N GLN A 165 11.63 23.58 15.32
CA GLN A 165 11.90 22.87 14.05
C GLN A 165 10.98 21.66 13.88
N LEU A 166 10.79 20.85 14.91
CA LEU A 166 9.90 19.68 14.85
C LEU A 166 8.46 20.09 14.47
N GLN A 167 7.95 21.19 15.05
CA GLN A 167 6.64 21.73 14.72
C GLN A 167 6.55 22.24 13.26
N SER A 168 7.56 22.96 12.76
CA SER A 168 7.54 23.49 11.39
C SER A 168 7.49 22.36 10.33
N PHE A 169 8.12 21.22 10.63
CA PHE A 169 8.12 20.04 9.77
C PHE A 169 6.90 19.11 9.95
N HIS A 170 5.98 19.42 10.87
CA HIS A 170 4.78 18.63 11.17
C HIS A 170 5.11 17.18 11.55
N VAL A 171 6.14 16.99 12.38
CA VAL A 171 6.48 15.65 12.88
C VAL A 171 5.42 15.13 13.86
N GLU A 172 5.32 13.82 14.01
CA GLU A 172 4.37 13.14 14.91
C GLU A 172 5.09 12.33 15.99
N ASP A 173 4.34 11.86 16.98
CA ASP A 173 4.81 10.97 18.05
C ASP A 173 6.07 11.49 18.78
N ILE A 174 6.16 12.80 19.02
CA ILE A 174 7.30 13.37 19.76
C ILE A 174 7.29 12.84 21.19
N LYS A 175 8.38 12.17 21.58
CA LYS A 175 8.61 11.66 22.93
C LYS A 175 9.97 12.12 23.41
N GLN A 176 10.00 12.57 24.66
CA GLN A 176 11.22 12.99 25.33
C GLN A 176 11.52 12.01 26.47
N ASP A 177 12.75 11.49 26.49
CA ASP A 177 13.25 10.60 27.53
C ASP A 177 14.32 11.32 28.36
N TYR A 178 14.01 11.50 29.65
CA TYR A 178 14.83 12.22 30.62
C TYR A 178 15.87 11.31 31.30
N ASP A 179 15.83 10.00 31.07
CA ASP A 179 16.63 9.01 31.81
C ASP A 179 18.00 8.71 31.15
N THR A 180 18.38 9.51 30.14
CA THR A 180 19.60 9.28 29.34
C THR A 180 20.85 9.87 29.98
N GLY A 181 21.24 9.33 31.14
CA GLY A 181 22.60 9.06 31.66
C GLY A 181 23.79 10.03 31.51
N LYS A 182 23.68 11.20 30.88
CA LYS A 182 24.75 12.20 30.74
C LYS A 182 24.24 13.56 31.21
N ASP A 183 25.10 14.28 31.94
CA ASP A 183 24.77 15.61 32.45
C ASP A 183 24.31 16.54 31.31
N ASN A 184 23.08 17.07 31.45
CA ASN A 184 22.50 18.15 30.64
C ASN A 184 22.02 17.81 29.20
N VAL A 185 21.82 16.54 28.83
CA VAL A 185 21.21 16.13 27.55
C VAL A 185 19.97 15.25 27.76
N THR A 186 19.09 15.21 26.75
CA THR A 186 17.89 14.36 26.73
C THR A 186 17.70 13.76 25.34
N MET A 187 17.13 12.55 25.28
CA MET A 187 16.78 11.91 24.02
C MET A 187 15.39 12.36 23.59
N VAL A 188 15.27 12.83 22.34
CA VAL A 188 13.98 13.14 21.73
C VAL A 188 13.79 12.21 20.53
N THR A 189 12.67 11.48 20.51
CA THR A 189 12.25 10.64 19.40
C THR A 189 10.98 11.16 18.77
N PHE A 190 10.81 10.99 17.46
CA PHE A 190 9.65 11.45 16.69
C PHE A 190 9.53 10.67 15.38
N LYS A 191 8.43 10.88 14.65
CA LYS A 191 8.21 10.35 13.30
C LYS A 191 8.06 11.48 12.30
N VAL A 192 8.80 11.40 11.19
CA VAL A 192 8.74 12.39 10.11
C VAL A 192 8.44 11.70 8.78
N ASP A 193 7.77 12.39 7.87
CA ASP A 193 7.59 11.88 6.50
C ASP A 193 8.96 11.62 5.85
N PHE A 194 9.11 10.49 5.16
CA PHE A 194 10.37 10.04 4.56
C PHE A 194 11.01 11.10 3.65
N ASP A 195 10.20 11.83 2.87
CA ASP A 195 10.67 12.88 1.95
C ASP A 195 11.16 14.14 2.66
N ARG A 196 10.89 14.29 3.96
CA ARG A 196 11.30 15.43 4.79
C ARG A 196 12.49 15.16 5.70
N VAL A 197 12.95 13.91 5.78
CA VAL A 197 14.04 13.50 6.69
C VAL A 197 15.30 14.34 6.48
N GLN A 198 15.78 14.47 5.23
CA GLN A 198 17.01 15.21 4.94
C GLN A 198 16.89 16.70 5.26
N SER A 199 15.80 17.34 4.81
CA SER A 199 15.54 18.76 5.08
C SER A 199 15.43 19.05 6.58
N LEU A 200 14.82 18.16 7.36
CA LEU A 200 14.70 18.30 8.81
C LEU A 200 16.07 18.16 9.50
N GLU A 201 16.88 17.17 9.12
CA GLU A 201 18.23 17.00 9.65
C GLU A 201 19.10 18.24 9.41
N GLU A 202 19.04 18.80 8.20
CA GLU A 202 19.77 20.02 7.86
C GLU A 202 19.28 21.21 8.69
N ALA A 203 17.96 21.40 8.80
CA ALA A 203 17.38 22.48 9.59
C ALA A 203 17.77 22.41 11.08
N ILE A 204 17.76 21.20 11.67
CA ILE A 204 18.18 20.98 13.05
C ILE A 204 19.68 21.25 13.21
N LYS A 205 20.53 20.74 12.33
CA LYS A 205 22.00 20.99 12.38
C LYS A 205 22.35 22.46 12.25
N VAL A 206 21.60 23.21 11.44
CA VAL A 206 21.77 24.66 11.30
C VAL A 206 21.33 25.40 12.56
N SER A 207 20.23 24.97 13.18
CA SER A 207 19.61 25.70 14.29
C SER A 207 20.20 25.36 15.67
N CYS A 208 20.68 24.13 15.87
CA CYS A 208 21.03 23.58 17.18
C CYS A 208 22.51 23.17 17.29
N SER A 209 23.41 23.76 16.48
CA SER A 209 24.84 23.37 16.33
C SER A 209 25.08 22.08 15.51
N ARG A 210 26.25 22.00 14.86
CA ARG A 210 26.63 20.93 13.92
C ARG A 210 26.92 19.58 14.60
N ASP A 211 27.07 19.54 15.92
CA ASP A 211 27.52 18.37 16.67
C ASP A 211 26.38 17.46 17.18
N ILE A 212 25.14 17.65 16.70
CA ILE A 212 24.01 16.79 17.06
C ILE A 212 24.12 15.43 16.39
N VAL A 213 23.99 14.38 17.21
CA VAL A 213 23.97 12.98 16.77
C VAL A 213 22.52 12.53 16.55
N PHE A 214 22.24 12.07 15.34
CA PHE A 214 20.95 11.49 14.97
C PHE A 214 21.00 9.97 15.02
N TYR A 215 19.93 9.37 15.54
CA TYR A 215 19.67 7.94 15.54
C TYR A 215 18.49 7.66 14.60
N LYS A 216 18.69 6.76 13.65
CA LYS A 216 17.63 6.26 12.74
C LYS A 216 17.33 4.83 13.15
N HIS A 217 16.05 4.53 13.37
CA HIS A 217 15.57 3.20 13.73
C HIS A 217 15.03 2.46 12.50
#